data_AF-A0A7S0H1T7-F1
#
_entry.id   AF-A0A7S0H1T7-F1
#
_cell.length_a   1.000
_cell.length_b   1.000
_cell.length_c   1.000
_cell.angle_alpha   90.00
_cell.angle_beta   90.00
_cell.angle_gamma   90.00
#
_symmetry.space_group_name_H-M   'P 1'
#
loop_
_entity.id
_entity.type
_entity.pdbx_description
1 polymer ?
#
loop_
_entity_poly.entity_id
_entity_poly.type
_entity_poly.pdbx_seq_one_letter_code
_entity_poly.pdbx_strand_id
1 'polypeptide(L)'
;GVDLLAYWLSTWMWDVISALIPGLLSMFVFLGYGFHELTGENSGAMILTILLYFFSITTFSYVASFLFDNPNTAQNVMLLLYVTLGAMLSIASLILDNIASTRDINKDLKYMYRLFPPFCFSEIVINLLIRNQNGRNLSLWDMDVTGYPMLFMFLMAFVLFIVVLCIEFVLLNPYLFTWLIPTAPNTVDHDRKEDPDILKEKERVRDMVDTGNMEMVTLCGLRKVYGTVGNVKVAVKDMHFGVPLGQCFGFLGINGA
;
A
#
# COMPACT_ATOMS: atom_id res chain seq x y z
N GLY A 1 -14.78 14.67 -4.26
CA GLY A 1 -13.72 13.67 -4.03
C GLY A 1 -14.38 12.33 -3.83
N VAL A 2 -13.74 11.25 -4.27
CA VAL A 2 -14.19 9.88 -3.99
C VAL A 2 -13.86 9.55 -2.53
N ASP A 3 -14.71 8.77 -1.86
CA ASP A 3 -14.45 8.32 -0.50
C ASP A 3 -13.20 7.42 -0.43
N LEU A 4 -12.38 7.61 0.60
CA LEU A 4 -11.09 6.92 0.77
C LEU A 4 -11.27 5.39 0.84
N LEU A 5 -12.28 4.95 1.60
CA LEU A 5 -12.57 3.53 1.75
C LEU A 5 -13.10 2.94 0.46
N ALA A 6 -14.00 3.65 -0.23
CA ALA A 6 -14.51 3.22 -1.53
C ALA A 6 -13.36 3.04 -2.56
N TYR A 7 -12.39 3.97 -2.59
CA TYR A 7 -11.22 3.87 -3.46
C TYR A 7 -10.41 2.61 -3.15
N TRP A 8 -9.85 2.48 -1.93
CA TRP A 8 -8.96 1.37 -1.59
C TRP A 8 -9.65 0.02 -1.63
N LEU A 9 -10.91 -0.06 -1.21
CA LEU A 9 -11.66 -1.31 -1.26
C LEU A 9 -11.90 -1.75 -2.71
N SER A 10 -12.30 -0.83 -3.59
CA SER A 10 -12.52 -1.16 -5.00
C SER A 10 -11.24 -1.60 -5.69
N THR A 11 -10.13 -0.91 -5.44
CA THR A 11 -8.81 -1.25 -5.97
C THR A 11 -8.32 -2.60 -5.45
N TRP A 12 -8.45 -2.85 -4.13
CA TRP A 12 -8.07 -4.11 -3.54
C TRP A 12 -8.85 -5.29 -4.12
N MET A 13 -10.17 -5.16 -4.22
CA MET A 13 -11.01 -6.21 -4.81
C MET A 13 -10.65 -6.47 -6.27
N TRP A 14 -10.41 -5.42 -7.05
CA TRP A 14 -10.01 -5.56 -8.45
C TRP A 14 -8.69 -6.31 -8.60
N ASP A 15 -7.68 -5.95 -7.81
CA ASP A 15 -6.35 -6.56 -7.90
C ASP A 15 -6.37 -8.02 -7.43
N VAL A 16 -7.11 -8.32 -6.36
CA VAL A 16 -7.32 -9.71 -5.92
C VAL A 16 -7.97 -10.53 -7.03
N ILE A 17 -9.11 -10.10 -7.57
CA ILE A 17 -9.82 -10.83 -8.63
C ILE A 17 -8.92 -11.03 -9.86
N SER A 18 -8.20 -9.98 -10.26
CA SER A 18 -7.30 -10.02 -11.42
C SER A 18 -6.14 -11.00 -11.21
N ALA A 19 -5.57 -11.05 -10.00
CA ALA A 19 -4.47 -11.94 -9.66
C ALA A 19 -4.91 -13.40 -9.45
N LEU A 20 -6.18 -13.62 -9.07
CA LEU A 20 -6.74 -14.96 -8.95
C LEU A 20 -6.84 -15.71 -10.27
N ILE A 21 -7.06 -15.01 -11.39
CA ILE A 21 -7.16 -15.64 -12.72
C ILE A 21 -5.87 -16.42 -13.05
N PRO A 22 -4.68 -15.82 -13.11
CA PRO A 22 -3.44 -16.57 -13.33
C PRO A 22 -3.13 -17.53 -12.17
N GLY A 23 -3.48 -17.17 -10.94
CA GLY A 23 -3.35 -18.03 -9.77
C GLY A 23 -4.05 -19.39 -9.93
N LEU A 24 -5.33 -19.38 -10.28
CA LEU A 24 -6.13 -20.59 -10.48
C LEU A 24 -5.71 -21.34 -11.75
N LEU A 25 -5.26 -20.63 -12.79
CA LEU A 25 -4.71 -21.27 -13.98
C LEU A 25 -3.45 -22.11 -13.67
N SER A 26 -2.68 -21.74 -12.65
CA SER A 26 -1.53 -22.54 -12.21
C SER A 26 -1.90 -23.96 -11.75
N MET A 27 -3.14 -24.21 -11.33
CA MET A 27 -3.60 -25.56 -10.99
C MET A 27 -3.65 -26.48 -12.20
N PHE A 28 -4.00 -25.95 -13.39
CA PHE A 28 -3.94 -26.73 -14.63
C PHE A 28 -2.50 -27.05 -15.03
N VAL A 29 -1.56 -26.16 -14.71
CA VAL A 29 -0.13 -26.40 -14.92
C VAL A 29 0.33 -27.55 -14.01
N PHE A 30 -0.03 -27.53 -12.72
CA PHE A 30 0.30 -28.64 -11.81
C PHE A 30 -0.29 -29.98 -12.26
N LEU A 31 -1.54 -29.97 -12.75
CA LEU A 31 -2.18 -31.15 -13.33
C LEU A 31 -1.43 -31.65 -14.57
N GLY A 32 -1.03 -30.74 -15.48
CA GLY A 32 -0.30 -31.08 -16.70
C GLY A 32 1.09 -31.67 -16.46
N TYR A 33 1.77 -31.23 -15.41
CA TYR A 33 3.06 -31.80 -14.99
C TYR A 33 2.94 -33.03 -14.07
N GLY A 34 1.72 -33.39 -13.66
CA GLY A 34 1.48 -34.56 -12.81
C GLY A 34 1.93 -34.39 -11.35
N PHE A 35 1.93 -33.15 -10.81
CA PHE A 35 2.20 -32.89 -9.39
C PHE A 35 1.03 -33.33 -8.50
N HIS A 36 0.87 -34.64 -8.34
CA HIS A 36 -0.25 -35.24 -7.62
C HIS A 36 -0.30 -34.83 -6.14
N GLU A 37 0.86 -34.45 -5.59
CA GLU A 37 1.02 -33.91 -4.24
C GLU A 37 0.33 -32.55 -4.05
N LEU A 38 -0.01 -31.81 -5.11
CA LEU A 38 -0.70 -30.52 -5.04
C LEU A 38 -2.11 -30.56 -5.63
N THR A 39 -2.45 -31.56 -6.45
CA THR A 39 -3.71 -31.59 -7.22
C THR A 39 -4.67 -32.72 -6.86
N GLY A 40 -4.22 -33.79 -6.19
CA GLY A 40 -5.08 -34.89 -5.75
C GLY A 40 -5.95 -34.49 -4.56
N GLU A 41 -5.85 -35.26 -3.47
CA GLU A 41 -6.51 -34.94 -2.18
C GLU A 41 -6.13 -33.54 -1.66
N ASN A 42 -4.95 -33.05 -2.05
CA ASN A 42 -4.40 -31.76 -1.62
C ASN A 42 -4.93 -30.54 -2.41
N SER A 43 -5.70 -30.74 -3.50
CA SER A 43 -6.17 -29.65 -4.37
C SER A 43 -7.00 -28.60 -3.64
N GLY A 44 -7.90 -29.02 -2.75
CA GLY A 44 -8.76 -28.10 -1.99
C GLY A 44 -7.94 -27.13 -1.12
N ALA A 45 -6.93 -27.64 -0.41
CA ALA A 45 -6.01 -26.80 0.35
C ALA A 45 -5.20 -25.89 -0.56
N MET A 46 -4.72 -26.38 -1.70
CA MET A 46 -3.91 -25.57 -2.62
C MET A 46 -4.72 -24.42 -3.23
N ILE A 47 -5.97 -24.67 -3.64
CA ILE A 47 -6.88 -23.64 -4.16
C ILE A 47 -7.16 -22.59 -3.09
N LEU A 48 -7.46 -23.00 -1.86
CA LEU A 48 -7.68 -22.04 -0.76
C LEU A 48 -6.41 -21.25 -0.44
N THR A 49 -5.24 -21.88 -0.53
CA THR A 49 -3.95 -21.23 -0.34
C THR A 49 -3.71 -20.16 -1.39
N ILE A 50 -4.00 -20.44 -2.67
CA ILE A 50 -3.94 -19.46 -3.76
C ILE A 50 -4.89 -18.30 -3.48
N LEU A 51 -6.13 -18.58 -3.07
CA LEU A 51 -7.13 -17.56 -2.75
C LEU A 51 -6.64 -16.63 -1.64
N LEU A 52 -6.18 -17.19 -0.53
CA LEU A 52 -5.69 -16.43 0.62
C LEU A 52 -4.36 -15.71 0.35
N TYR A 53 -3.50 -16.28 -0.48
CA TYR A 53 -2.24 -15.64 -0.86
C TYR A 53 -2.50 -14.36 -1.64
N PHE A 54 -3.34 -14.40 -2.68
CA PHE A 54 -3.64 -13.17 -3.44
C PHE A 54 -4.44 -12.15 -2.63
N PHE A 55 -5.30 -12.61 -1.72
CA PHE A 55 -6.00 -11.73 -0.78
C PHE A 55 -5.05 -10.96 0.15
N SER A 56 -3.95 -11.58 0.58
CA SER A 56 -3.00 -11.01 1.55
C SER A 56 -1.78 -10.33 0.93
N ILE A 57 -1.26 -10.84 -0.19
CA ILE A 57 -0.08 -10.27 -0.85
C ILE A 57 -0.37 -8.91 -1.48
N THR A 58 -1.61 -8.66 -1.91
CA THR A 58 -2.05 -7.38 -2.51
C THR A 58 -1.99 -6.26 -1.48
N THR A 59 -2.52 -6.48 -0.28
CA THR A 59 -2.43 -5.50 0.82
C THR A 59 -1.01 -5.32 1.33
N PHE A 60 -0.22 -6.39 1.39
CA PHE A 60 1.23 -6.28 1.64
C PHE A 60 1.94 -5.41 0.60
N SER A 61 1.60 -5.58 -0.68
CA SER A 61 2.15 -4.77 -1.78
C SER A 61 1.79 -3.30 -1.63
N TYR A 62 0.57 -2.97 -1.19
CA TYR A 62 0.15 -1.59 -0.95
C TYR A 62 0.89 -0.93 0.20
N VAL A 63 1.10 -1.63 1.33
CA VAL A 63 1.89 -1.06 2.43
C VAL A 63 3.32 -0.79 1.96
N ALA A 64 3.91 -1.71 1.19
CA ALA A 64 5.25 -1.53 0.65
C ALA A 64 5.32 -0.45 -0.44
N SER A 65 4.26 -0.21 -1.21
CA SER A 65 4.29 0.77 -2.31
C SER A 65 4.53 2.20 -1.82
N PHE A 66 4.10 2.54 -0.59
CA PHE A 66 4.38 3.83 0.05
C PHE A 66 5.87 4.07 0.33
N LEU A 67 6.73 3.05 0.24
CA LEU A 67 8.19 3.17 0.41
C LEU A 67 8.91 3.57 -0.88
N PHE A 68 8.21 3.68 -2.02
CA PHE A 68 8.81 3.89 -3.32
C PHE A 68 8.17 5.04 -4.10
N ASP A 69 9.01 5.97 -4.55
CA ASP A 69 8.59 7.03 -5.48
C ASP A 69 8.64 6.60 -6.95
N ASN A 70 9.41 5.55 -7.27
CA ASN A 70 9.67 5.09 -8.63
C ASN A 70 9.09 3.68 -8.88
N PRO A 71 8.20 3.51 -9.87
CA PRO A 71 7.57 2.22 -10.16
C PRO A 71 8.54 1.09 -10.53
N ASN A 72 9.59 1.38 -11.30
CA ASN A 72 10.57 0.37 -11.72
C ASN A 72 11.38 -0.13 -10.53
N THR A 73 11.71 0.77 -9.59
CA THR A 73 12.41 0.40 -8.36
C THR A 73 11.52 -0.45 -7.47
N ALA A 74 10.26 -0.05 -7.30
CA ALA A 74 9.27 -0.82 -6.55
C ALA A 74 9.15 -2.25 -7.11
N GLN A 75 8.96 -2.40 -8.43
CA GLN A 75 8.85 -3.71 -9.06
C GLN A 75 10.07 -4.61 -8.78
N ASN A 76 11.29 -4.08 -8.99
CA ASN A 76 12.51 -4.88 -8.82
C ASN A 76 12.76 -5.27 -7.36
N VAL A 77 12.56 -4.33 -6.42
CA VAL A 77 12.75 -4.58 -4.99
C VAL A 77 11.69 -5.55 -4.46
N MET A 78 10.43 -5.36 -4.83
CA MET A 78 9.34 -6.25 -4.40
C MET A 78 9.53 -7.67 -4.95
N LEU A 79 9.99 -7.82 -6.20
CA LEU A 79 10.32 -9.13 -6.76
C LEU A 79 11.40 -9.84 -5.92
N LEU A 80 12.51 -9.14 -5.62
CA LEU A 80 13.59 -9.68 -4.78
C LEU A 80 13.09 -10.03 -3.38
N LEU A 81 12.26 -9.16 -2.79
CA LEU A 81 11.68 -9.36 -1.47
C LEU A 81 10.79 -10.62 -1.44
N TYR A 82 9.94 -10.83 -2.46
CA TYR A 82 9.07 -12.01 -2.54
C TYR A 82 9.86 -13.30 -2.68
N VAL A 83 10.91 -13.32 -3.51
CA VAL A 83 11.79 -14.47 -3.64
C VAL A 83 12.53 -14.75 -2.33
N THR A 84 12.97 -13.71 -1.64
CA THR A 84 13.70 -13.85 -0.38
C THR A 84 12.79 -14.37 0.74
N LEU A 85 11.65 -13.72 0.95
CA LEU A 85 10.70 -14.08 2.02
C LEU A 85 9.96 -15.39 1.73
N GLY A 86 9.66 -15.69 0.46
CA GLY A 86 8.98 -16.92 0.07
C GLY A 86 9.94 -18.08 -0.10
N ALA A 87 10.85 -18.01 -1.07
CA ALA A 87 11.69 -19.16 -1.39
C ALA A 87 12.86 -19.32 -0.42
N MET A 88 13.70 -18.30 -0.25
CA MET A 88 14.94 -18.44 0.52
C MET A 88 14.67 -18.69 2.01
N LEU A 89 13.75 -17.92 2.61
CA LEU A 89 13.39 -18.06 4.01
C LEU A 89 12.69 -19.39 4.30
N SER A 90 11.79 -19.87 3.42
CA SER A 90 11.16 -21.18 3.61
C SER A 90 12.13 -22.35 3.45
N ILE A 91 13.10 -22.26 2.53
CA ILE A 91 14.18 -23.25 2.44
C ILE A 91 15.04 -23.22 3.71
N ALA A 92 15.42 -22.04 4.21
CA ALA A 92 16.16 -21.92 5.46
C ALA A 92 15.40 -22.52 6.64
N SER A 93 14.10 -22.21 6.77
CA SER A 93 13.21 -22.81 7.78
C SER A 93 13.14 -24.33 7.64
N LEU A 94 13.04 -24.87 6.42
CA LEU A 94 13.02 -26.32 6.20
C LEU A 94 14.32 -26.98 6.67
N ILE A 95 15.48 -26.37 6.42
CA ILE A 95 16.77 -26.86 6.90
C ILE A 95 16.79 -26.87 8.43
N LEU A 96 16.31 -25.80 9.08
CA LEU A 96 16.26 -25.70 10.53
C LEU A 96 15.31 -26.73 11.18
N ASP A 97 14.20 -27.08 10.51
CA ASP A 97 13.28 -28.14 10.97
C ASP A 97 13.92 -29.53 10.95
N ASN A 98 14.89 -29.76 10.06
CA ASN A 98 15.59 -31.04 9.92
C ASN A 98 16.73 -31.23 10.93
N ILE A 99 17.20 -30.15 11.57
CA ILE A 99 18.27 -30.20 12.57
C ILE A 99 17.64 -30.22 13.97
N ALA A 100 17.89 -31.29 14.73
CA ALA A 100 17.25 -31.50 16.04
C ALA A 100 17.49 -30.35 17.04
N SER A 101 18.69 -29.74 17.03
CA SER A 101 19.04 -28.64 17.95
C SER A 101 18.37 -27.31 17.62
N THR A 102 17.94 -27.08 16.37
CA THR A 102 17.34 -25.81 15.93
C THR A 102 15.83 -25.91 15.73
N ARG A 103 15.27 -27.12 15.69
CA ARG A 103 13.86 -27.37 15.40
C ARG A 103 12.91 -26.60 16.32
N ASP A 104 13.13 -26.62 17.63
CA ASP A 104 12.20 -25.99 18.57
C ASP A 104 12.27 -24.45 18.50
N ILE A 105 13.47 -23.90 18.31
CA ILE A 105 13.65 -22.46 18.05
C ILE A 105 12.96 -22.06 16.74
N ASN A 106 13.06 -22.89 15.70
CA ASN A 106 12.43 -22.60 14.41
C ASN A 106 10.91 -22.60 14.48
N LYS A 107 10.29 -23.45 15.31
CA LYS A 107 8.84 -23.43 15.54
C LYS A 107 8.38 -22.07 16.06
N ASP A 108 9.12 -21.47 16.98
CA ASP A 108 8.79 -20.15 17.51
C ASP A 108 9.03 -19.05 16.45
N LEU A 109 10.14 -19.12 15.72
CA LEU A 109 10.47 -18.18 14.64
C LEU A 109 9.45 -18.18 13.50
N LYS A 110 8.85 -19.33 13.19
CA LYS A 110 7.79 -19.45 12.17
C LYS A 110 6.61 -18.52 12.45
N TYR A 111 6.26 -18.25 13.71
CA TYR A 111 5.20 -17.27 14.00
C TYR A 111 5.55 -15.85 13.53
N MET A 112 6.83 -15.48 13.57
CA MET A 112 7.30 -14.20 13.01
C MET A 112 7.37 -14.25 11.48
N TYR A 113 7.84 -15.35 10.91
CA TYR A 113 7.93 -15.50 9.45
C TYR A 113 6.55 -15.49 8.79
N ARG A 114 5.53 -16.01 9.47
CA ARG A 114 4.14 -16.02 9.01
C ARG A 114 3.50 -14.64 8.91
N LEU A 115 4.13 -13.57 9.40
CA LEU A 115 3.71 -12.20 9.10
C LEU A 115 3.87 -11.85 7.62
N PHE A 116 4.69 -12.61 6.87
CA PHE A 116 4.95 -12.41 5.45
C PHE A 116 4.15 -13.41 4.61
N PRO A 117 3.16 -12.97 3.80
CA PRO A 117 2.39 -13.86 2.95
C PRO A 117 3.22 -14.77 2.02
N PRO A 118 4.35 -14.33 1.41
CA PRO A 118 5.19 -15.20 0.59
C PRO A 118 5.73 -16.43 1.35
N PHE A 119 6.09 -16.25 2.63
CA PHE A 119 6.55 -17.35 3.48
C PHE A 119 5.42 -18.34 3.76
N CYS A 120 4.23 -17.85 4.14
CA CYS A 120 3.06 -18.69 4.41
C CYS A 120 2.68 -19.57 3.21
N PHE A 121 2.64 -18.98 2.01
CA PHE A 121 2.38 -19.72 0.77
C PHE A 121 3.41 -20.84 0.56
N SER A 122 4.68 -20.50 0.73
CA SER A 122 5.79 -21.45 0.53
C SER A 122 5.82 -22.55 1.61
N GLU A 123 5.51 -22.22 2.86
CA GLU A 123 5.38 -23.17 3.96
C GLU A 123 4.26 -24.19 3.68
N ILE A 124 3.08 -23.74 3.23
CA ILE A 124 1.98 -24.65 2.88
C ILE A 124 2.38 -25.57 1.72
N VAL A 125 2.97 -25.03 0.65
CA VAL A 125 3.40 -25.84 -0.49
C VAL A 125 4.39 -26.92 -0.04
N ILE A 126 5.42 -26.55 0.73
CA ILE A 126 6.40 -27.52 1.26
C ILE A 126 5.72 -28.57 2.14
N ASN A 127 4.84 -28.15 3.06
CA ASN A 127 4.12 -29.06 3.94
C ASN A 127 3.25 -30.06 3.17
N LEU A 128 2.56 -29.63 2.11
CA LEU A 128 1.75 -30.50 1.26
C LEU A 128 2.61 -31.49 0.46
N LEU A 129 3.78 -31.05 -0.05
CA LEU A 129 4.71 -31.89 -0.79
C LEU A 129 5.30 -33.03 0.07
N ILE A 130 5.64 -32.74 1.34
CA ILE A 130 6.28 -33.73 2.24
C ILE A 130 5.29 -34.47 3.15
N ARG A 131 4.00 -34.11 3.12
CA ARG A 131 2.95 -34.69 3.98
C ARG A 131 2.94 -36.23 3.95
N ASN A 132 2.97 -36.80 2.75
CA ASN A 132 2.89 -38.25 2.55
C ASN A 132 4.25 -38.96 2.73
N GLN A 133 5.35 -38.23 2.77
CA GLN A 133 6.70 -38.80 2.92
C GLN A 133 7.06 -39.09 4.38
N ASN A 134 6.48 -38.34 5.33
CA ASN A 134 6.81 -38.44 6.75
C ASN A 134 6.12 -39.60 7.49
N GLY A 135 5.35 -40.44 6.79
CA GLY A 135 4.64 -41.59 7.38
C GLY A 135 3.58 -41.23 8.43
N ARG A 136 3.33 -39.93 8.63
CA ARG A 136 2.27 -39.40 9.49
C ARG A 136 1.09 -39.07 8.59
N ASN A 137 -0.03 -39.77 8.74
CA ASN A 137 -1.31 -39.42 8.13
C ASN A 137 -1.88 -38.16 8.83
N LEU A 138 -1.15 -37.04 8.76
CA LEU A 138 -1.62 -35.76 9.26
C LEU A 138 -2.82 -35.33 8.43
N SER A 139 -3.82 -34.76 9.08
CA SER A 139 -4.96 -34.19 8.38
C SER A 139 -4.48 -33.06 7.47
N LEU A 140 -5.07 -32.95 6.29
CA LEU A 140 -4.77 -31.85 5.37
C LEU A 140 -5.05 -30.48 5.99
N TRP A 141 -6.06 -30.41 6.87
CA TRP A 141 -6.49 -29.20 7.58
C TRP A 141 -5.88 -29.06 8.98
N ASP A 142 -4.82 -29.80 9.27
CA ASP A 142 -4.14 -29.68 10.55
C ASP A 142 -3.52 -28.28 10.68
N MET A 143 -3.51 -27.74 11.90
CA MET A 143 -3.06 -26.37 12.18
C MET A 143 -1.58 -26.19 11.82
N ASP A 144 -0.78 -27.22 12.03
CA ASP A 144 0.65 -27.18 11.72
C ASP A 144 0.95 -27.36 10.22
N VAL A 145 0.02 -27.94 9.45
CA VAL A 145 0.21 -28.22 8.01
C VAL A 145 -0.27 -27.03 7.18
N THR A 146 -1.55 -26.67 7.30
CA THR A 146 -2.16 -25.57 6.52
C THR A 146 -2.84 -24.51 7.38
N GLY A 147 -3.32 -24.87 8.57
CA GLY A 147 -4.20 -23.97 9.35
C GLY A 147 -3.54 -22.67 9.82
N TYR A 148 -2.39 -22.73 10.50
CA TYR A 148 -1.71 -21.51 10.97
C TYR A 148 -1.28 -20.59 9.83
N PRO A 149 -0.60 -21.06 8.76
CA PRO A 149 -0.23 -20.15 7.67
C PRO A 149 -1.46 -19.55 6.96
N MET A 150 -2.54 -20.31 6.78
CA MET A 150 -3.81 -19.79 6.23
C MET A 150 -4.44 -18.73 7.13
N LEU A 151 -4.50 -18.97 8.45
CA LEU A 151 -5.03 -18.03 9.42
C LEU A 151 -4.24 -16.72 9.42
N PHE A 152 -2.90 -16.81 9.41
CA PHE A 152 -2.04 -15.64 9.35
C PHE A 152 -2.25 -14.84 8.06
N MET A 153 -2.32 -15.48 6.89
CA MET A 153 -2.62 -14.78 5.63
C MET A 153 -3.96 -14.05 5.69
N PHE A 154 -5.02 -14.72 6.17
CA PHE A 154 -6.35 -14.12 6.29
C PHE A 154 -6.35 -12.90 7.23
N LEU A 155 -5.79 -13.03 8.43
CA LEU A 155 -5.77 -11.94 9.41
C LEU A 155 -4.87 -10.78 8.96
N MET A 156 -3.68 -11.09 8.43
CA MET A 156 -2.73 -10.07 7.98
C MET A 156 -3.29 -9.24 6.84
N ALA A 157 -4.12 -9.81 5.96
CA ALA A 157 -4.76 -9.04 4.90
C ALA A 157 -5.58 -7.84 5.45
N PHE A 158 -6.40 -8.07 6.47
CA PHE A 158 -7.20 -7.00 7.10
C PHE A 158 -6.33 -6.04 7.91
N VAL A 159 -5.37 -6.55 8.67
CA VAL A 159 -4.45 -5.71 9.45
C VAL A 159 -3.68 -4.77 8.52
N LEU A 160 -3.12 -5.28 7.43
CA LEU A 160 -2.39 -4.49 6.45
C LEU A 160 -3.31 -3.53 5.69
N PHE A 161 -4.54 -3.93 5.36
CA PHE A 161 -5.52 -3.02 4.76
C PHE A 161 -5.85 -1.83 5.68
N ILE A 162 -6.02 -2.07 6.99
CA ILE A 162 -6.21 -0.98 7.96
C ILE A 162 -4.96 -0.08 7.99
N VAL A 163 -3.75 -0.66 7.95
CA VAL A 163 -2.50 0.11 7.87
C VAL A 163 -2.46 0.99 6.61
N VAL A 164 -2.87 0.48 5.44
CA VAL A 164 -2.99 1.28 4.21
C VAL A 164 -3.92 2.47 4.41
N LEU A 165 -5.11 2.26 4.98
CA LEU A 165 -6.06 3.34 5.26
C LEU A 165 -5.47 4.36 6.26
N CYS A 166 -4.77 3.91 7.29
CA CYS A 166 -4.11 4.79 8.25
C CYS A 166 -3.00 5.61 7.62
N ILE A 167 -2.15 5.01 6.79
CA ILE A 167 -1.07 5.72 6.07
C ILE A 167 -1.70 6.78 5.17
N GLU A 168 -2.65 6.40 4.31
CA GLU A 168 -3.28 7.35 3.38
C GLU A 168 -4.01 8.46 4.13
N PHE A 169 -4.73 8.14 5.21
CA PHE A 169 -5.39 9.14 6.04
C PHE A 169 -4.39 10.14 6.64
N VAL A 170 -3.23 9.69 7.11
CA VAL A 170 -2.17 10.58 7.62
C VAL A 170 -1.59 11.44 6.50
N LEU A 171 -1.35 10.87 5.31
CA LEU A 171 -0.79 11.59 4.15
C LEU A 171 -1.77 12.64 3.60
N LEU A 172 -3.08 12.37 3.62
CA LEU A 172 -4.11 13.30 3.17
C LEU A 172 -4.38 14.44 4.18
N ASN A 173 -4.03 14.27 5.45
CA ASN A 173 -4.26 15.26 6.51
C ASN A 173 -2.96 15.99 6.88
N PRO A 174 -2.67 17.17 6.30
CA PRO A 174 -1.42 17.88 6.51
C PRO A 174 -1.16 18.28 7.98
N TYR A 175 -2.20 18.46 8.79
CA TYR A 175 -2.08 18.71 10.22
C TYR A 175 -1.55 17.50 11.01
N LEU A 176 -1.99 16.28 10.65
CA LEU A 176 -1.50 15.05 11.28
C LEU A 176 -0.08 14.72 10.80
N PHE A 177 0.19 14.93 9.52
CA PHE A 177 1.51 14.74 8.94
C PHE A 177 2.58 15.64 9.60
N THR A 178 2.27 16.93 9.81
CA THR A 178 3.16 17.89 10.48
C THR A 178 3.32 17.64 11.98
N TRP A 179 2.33 17.00 12.63
CA TRP A 179 2.46 16.57 14.03
C TRP A 179 3.34 15.31 14.18
N LEU A 180 3.26 14.36 13.25
CA LEU A 180 4.04 13.12 13.26
C LEU A 180 5.50 13.32 12.82
N ILE A 181 5.77 14.25 11.91
CA ILE A 181 7.10 14.57 11.41
C ILE A 181 7.38 16.04 11.74
N PRO A 182 8.20 16.35 12.77
CA PRO A 182 8.55 17.71 13.11
C PRO A 182 9.27 18.36 11.93
N THR A 183 8.57 19.22 11.20
CA THR A 183 9.16 20.00 10.11
C THR A 183 10.05 21.10 10.70
N ALA A 184 11.23 21.28 10.10
CA ALA A 184 12.14 22.36 10.45
C ALA A 184 11.47 23.74 10.26
N PRO A 185 11.89 24.78 11.01
CA PRO A 185 11.27 26.09 10.95
C PRO A 185 11.37 26.68 9.53
N ASN A 186 10.26 27.25 9.08
CA ASN A 186 10.06 28.10 7.91
C ASN A 186 11.35 28.59 7.22
N THR A 187 11.51 28.26 5.94
CA THR A 187 12.37 29.04 5.05
C THR A 187 11.84 30.47 5.04
N VAL A 188 12.69 31.41 5.45
CA VAL A 188 12.42 32.85 5.45
C VAL A 188 11.97 33.26 4.05
N ASP A 189 10.74 33.74 3.95
CA ASP A 189 10.19 34.32 2.73
C ASP A 189 11.05 35.52 2.32
N HIS A 190 11.56 35.53 1.09
CA HIS A 190 12.08 36.77 0.52
C HIS A 190 10.88 37.69 0.28
N ASP A 191 10.72 38.72 1.12
CA ASP A 191 9.77 39.82 0.90
C ASP A 191 10.11 40.52 -0.43
N ARG A 192 9.55 40.01 -1.53
CA ARG A 192 9.45 40.76 -2.78
C ARG A 192 8.37 41.82 -2.55
N LYS A 193 8.68 43.07 -2.89
CA LYS A 193 7.68 44.14 -2.91
C LYS A 193 6.56 43.72 -3.87
N GLU A 194 5.34 43.61 -3.35
CA GLU A 194 4.14 43.31 -4.15
C GLU A 194 3.88 44.48 -5.11
N ASP A 195 3.54 44.17 -6.37
CA ASP A 195 3.20 45.20 -7.35
C ASP A 195 1.94 45.98 -6.92
N PRO A 196 1.87 47.29 -7.19
CA PRO A 196 0.75 48.13 -6.76
C PRO A 196 -0.61 47.68 -7.33
N ASP A 197 -0.61 46.99 -8.48
CA ASP A 197 -1.83 46.46 -9.08
C ASP A 197 -2.35 45.22 -8.34
N ILE A 198 -1.46 44.41 -7.76
CA ILE A 198 -1.82 43.25 -6.93
C ILE A 198 -2.46 43.73 -5.62
N LEU A 199 -1.93 44.81 -5.04
CA LEU A 199 -2.47 45.41 -3.81
C LEU A 199 -3.89 45.96 -4.03
N LYS A 200 -4.11 46.67 -5.15
CA LYS A 200 -5.45 47.16 -5.51
C LYS A 200 -6.44 46.03 -5.73
N GLU A 201 -6.04 44.97 -6.43
CA GLU A 201 -6.89 43.80 -6.66
C GLU A 201 -7.23 43.09 -5.34
N LYS A 202 -6.26 42.99 -4.44
CA LYS A 202 -6.43 42.41 -3.09
C LYS A 202 -7.42 43.22 -2.26
N GLU A 203 -7.36 44.54 -2.29
CA GLU A 203 -8.34 45.43 -1.65
C GLU A 203 -9.72 45.30 -2.31
N ARG A 204 -9.81 45.33 -3.63
CA ARG A 204 -11.06 45.16 -4.39
C ARG A 204 -11.77 43.86 -4.03
N VAL A 205 -11.05 42.73 -3.99
CA VAL A 205 -11.61 41.42 -3.68
C VAL A 205 -12.04 41.33 -2.21
N ARG A 206 -11.29 41.95 -1.29
CA ARG A 206 -11.69 42.01 0.12
C ARG A 206 -12.98 42.79 0.29
N ASP A 207 -13.08 43.96 -0.34
CA ASP A 207 -14.30 44.77 -0.30
C ASP A 207 -15.50 44.01 -0.90
N MET A 208 -15.29 43.22 -1.96
CA MET A 208 -16.35 42.37 -2.54
C MET A 208 -16.83 41.29 -1.60
N VAL A 209 -15.90 40.66 -0.86
CA VAL A 209 -16.24 39.65 0.15
C VAL A 209 -16.98 40.29 1.33
N ASP A 210 -16.52 41.45 1.80
CA ASP A 210 -17.08 42.15 2.96
C ASP A 210 -18.47 42.74 2.66
N THR A 211 -18.71 43.21 1.43
CA THR A 211 -20.01 43.75 0.98
C THR A 211 -20.97 42.68 0.48
N GLY A 212 -20.51 41.43 0.32
CA GLY A 212 -21.30 40.32 -0.21
C GLY A 212 -21.58 40.39 -1.72
N ASN A 213 -20.98 41.33 -2.45
CA ASN A 213 -21.13 41.50 -3.89
C ASN A 213 -20.07 40.67 -4.65
N MET A 214 -20.12 39.35 -4.46
CA MET A 214 -19.15 38.42 -5.03
C MET A 214 -19.37 38.22 -6.53
N GLU A 215 -18.27 38.13 -7.28
CA GLU A 215 -18.30 37.72 -8.68
C GLU A 215 -18.52 36.20 -8.80
N MET A 216 -18.74 35.70 -10.02
CA MET A 216 -19.04 34.28 -10.29
C MET A 216 -18.01 33.34 -9.64
N VAL A 217 -16.73 33.72 -9.66
CA VAL A 217 -15.68 33.10 -8.86
C VAL A 217 -14.95 34.20 -8.11
N THR A 218 -14.90 34.11 -6.79
CA THR A 218 -14.14 35.02 -5.93
C THR A 218 -13.17 34.20 -5.10
N LEU A 219 -11.87 34.48 -5.21
CA LEU A 219 -10.81 33.84 -4.44
C LEU A 219 -10.17 34.88 -3.53
N CYS A 220 -10.22 34.66 -2.23
CA CYS A 220 -9.64 35.56 -1.23
C CYS A 220 -8.64 34.79 -0.36
N GLY A 221 -7.38 35.25 -0.31
CA GLY A 221 -6.36 34.69 0.55
C GLY A 221 -5.99 33.23 0.25
N LEU A 222 -6.05 32.80 -1.02
CA LEU A 222 -5.67 31.42 -1.33
C LEU A 222 -4.18 31.24 -1.09
N ARG A 223 -3.85 30.34 -0.16
CA ARG A 223 -2.48 29.95 0.14
C ARG A 223 -2.34 28.45 0.00
N LYS A 224 -1.33 28.01 -0.74
CA LYS A 224 -1.00 26.58 -0.92
C LYS A 224 0.44 26.34 -0.54
N VAL A 225 0.64 25.45 0.42
CA VAL A 225 1.94 25.06 0.95
C VAL A 225 2.09 23.56 0.76
N TYR A 226 3.20 23.14 0.17
CA TYR A 226 3.59 21.74 0.09
C TYR A 226 4.71 21.50 1.10
N GLY A 227 4.48 20.57 2.02
CA GLY A 227 5.53 20.06 2.91
C GLY A 227 6.16 18.82 2.28
N THR A 228 7.47 18.87 2.06
CA THR A 228 8.29 17.68 1.83
C THR A 228 9.15 17.45 3.06
N VAL A 229 9.55 16.20 3.34
CA VAL A 229 10.47 15.90 4.45
C VAL A 229 11.71 16.80 4.34
N GLY A 230 11.89 17.70 5.30
CA GLY A 230 13.01 18.64 5.37
C GLY A 230 12.86 19.95 4.57
N ASN A 231 11.81 20.16 3.77
CA ASN A 231 11.61 21.40 3.01
C ASN A 231 10.12 21.78 2.90
N VAL A 232 9.80 23.04 3.21
CA VAL A 232 8.46 23.60 3.02
C VAL A 232 8.47 24.52 1.81
N LYS A 233 7.63 24.24 0.80
CA LYS A 233 7.50 25.07 -0.40
C LYS A 233 6.13 25.73 -0.43
N VAL A 234 6.09 27.05 -0.30
CA VAL A 234 4.88 27.83 -0.55
C VAL A 234 4.70 27.96 -2.06
N ALA A 235 3.73 27.23 -2.62
CA ALA A 235 3.43 27.28 -4.05
C ALA A 235 2.51 28.44 -4.42
N VAL A 236 1.61 28.82 -3.51
CA VAL A 236 0.73 29.98 -3.67
C VAL A 236 0.74 30.75 -2.36
N LYS A 237 1.04 32.05 -2.42
CA LYS A 237 1.02 32.95 -1.27
C LYS A 237 -0.07 33.99 -1.48
N ASP A 238 -1.09 33.97 -0.63
CA ASP A 238 -2.12 34.99 -0.50
C ASP A 238 -2.69 35.51 -1.83
N MET A 239 -3.14 34.60 -2.68
CA MET A 239 -3.72 34.95 -3.98
C MET A 239 -5.16 35.47 -3.81
N HIS A 240 -5.43 36.63 -4.41
CA HIS A 240 -6.74 37.30 -4.40
C HIS A 240 -7.11 37.66 -5.84
N PHE A 241 -8.26 37.21 -6.33
CA PHE A 241 -8.83 37.68 -7.60
C PHE A 241 -10.33 37.36 -7.69
N GLY A 242 -11.03 38.13 -8.53
CA GLY A 242 -12.41 37.86 -8.95
C GLY A 242 -12.50 37.57 -10.44
N VAL A 243 -13.40 36.67 -10.83
CA VAL A 243 -13.76 36.42 -12.23
C VAL A 243 -15.25 36.72 -12.44
N PRO A 244 -15.60 37.75 -13.22
CA PRO A 244 -16.98 38.08 -13.49
C PRO A 244 -17.60 37.11 -14.51
N LEU A 245 -18.93 37.13 -14.60
CA LEU A 245 -19.67 36.31 -15.56
C LEU A 245 -19.24 36.62 -17.01
N GLY A 246 -18.92 35.57 -17.77
CA GLY A 246 -18.52 35.69 -19.18
C GLY A 246 -17.02 35.92 -19.42
N GLN A 247 -16.20 35.97 -18.37
CA GLN A 247 -14.74 35.98 -18.49
C GLN A 247 -14.14 34.61 -18.18
N CYS A 248 -13.05 34.27 -18.88
CA CYS A 248 -12.24 33.10 -18.60
C CYS A 248 -10.92 33.55 -17.99
N PHE A 249 -10.55 32.96 -16.84
CA PHE A 249 -9.30 33.24 -16.18
C PHE A 249 -8.34 32.06 -16.32
N GLY A 250 -7.09 32.34 -16.67
CA GLY A 250 -6.00 31.37 -16.74
C GLY A 250 -4.85 31.85 -15.87
N PHE A 251 -4.50 31.09 -14.83
CA PHE A 251 -3.35 31.39 -14.00
C PHE A 251 -2.08 30.85 -14.65
N LEU A 252 -1.21 31.74 -15.13
CA LEU A 252 0.08 31.36 -15.71
C LEU A 252 1.18 31.58 -14.67
N GLY A 253 1.56 30.51 -13.97
CA GLY A 253 2.73 30.54 -13.09
C GLY A 253 4.01 30.68 -13.92
N ILE A 254 4.94 31.52 -13.46
CA ILE A 254 6.29 31.69 -14.05
C ILE A 254 7.08 30.38 -14.23
N ASN A 255 6.65 29.29 -13.58
CA ASN A 255 7.25 27.96 -13.71
C ASN A 255 6.22 26.81 -13.73
N GLY A 256 4.98 27.04 -14.21
CA GLY A 256 3.99 25.97 -14.46
C GLY A 256 3.98 24.79 -13.47
N ALA A 257 3.95 25.07 -12.16
CA ALA A 257 4.05 24.07 -11.10
C ALA A 257 3.04 24.36 -9.97
#